data_AF-A0AAV5ZMV8-F1
#
_entry.id   AF-A0AAV5ZMV8-F1
#
_cell.length_a   1.000
_cell.length_b   1.000
_cell.length_c   1.000
_cell.angle_alpha   90.00
_cell.angle_beta   90.00
_cell.angle_gamma   90.00
#
_symmetry.space_group_name_H-M   'P 1'
#
loop_
_entity.id
_entity.type
_entity.pdbx_description
1 polymer ?
#
loop_
_entity_poly.entity_id
_entity_poly.type
_entity_poly.pdbx_seq_one_letter_code
_entity_poly.pdbx_strand_id
1 'polypeptide(L)'
;MRKTITGTGGMLLLQTLKDAGVEYLFTNPGSAETGLFAAIAEDADNRLVVGKHEGLVAAMADGYHRVSGKVGVVIAHVMGGSYQLAGQLFNAQVAGSSLLVIAGDWASELQDYRGLAPFPGLSQAESMRPITKEARCAYQVHTNPKAISVATIRALREATTPPTGPVYLSISAELLHTEGLEAQIGEGARYEIERPGPARAQTVAAIAKRLGEAQCPVLMFGDDVWRDGAQAEAVRLAEALEAPVFASRQIFPNFP
;
A
#
# COMPACT_ATOMS: atom_id res chain seq x y z
N MET A 1 5.78 22.08 -6.63
CA MET A 1 6.33 23.00 -5.62
C MET A 1 5.71 22.62 -4.29
N ARG A 2 6.53 22.40 -3.25
CA ARG A 2 6.06 22.16 -1.88
C ARG A 2 5.37 23.41 -1.33
N LYS A 3 4.29 23.21 -0.60
CA LYS A 3 3.54 24.24 0.11
C LYS A 3 3.60 23.91 1.60
N THR A 4 3.76 24.94 2.42
CA THR A 4 3.53 24.82 3.86
C THR A 4 2.02 24.69 4.07
N ILE A 5 1.60 23.61 4.71
CA ILE A 5 0.22 23.41 5.16
C ILE A 5 0.23 23.42 6.69
N THR A 6 -0.69 24.18 7.28
CA THR A 6 -0.86 24.31 8.74
C THR A 6 -2.24 23.82 9.14
N GLY A 7 -2.33 22.89 10.10
CA GLY A 7 -3.60 22.47 10.71
C GLY A 7 -3.46 21.25 11.61
N THR A 8 -4.47 20.37 11.64
CA THR A 8 -4.47 19.18 12.52
C THR A 8 -3.61 18.04 11.96
N GLY A 9 -3.18 17.12 12.81
CA GLY A 9 -2.44 15.92 12.36
C GLY A 9 -3.23 15.09 11.34
N GLY A 10 -4.53 14.92 11.55
CA GLY A 10 -5.43 14.27 10.59
C GLY A 10 -5.50 14.99 9.25
N MET A 11 -5.52 16.32 9.26
CA MET A 11 -5.50 17.12 8.04
C MET A 11 -4.17 17.00 7.30
N LEU A 12 -3.04 17.05 8.01
CA LEU A 12 -1.72 16.87 7.39
C LEU A 12 -1.58 15.48 6.77
N LEU A 13 -2.10 14.44 7.44
CA LEU A 13 -2.16 13.08 6.92
C LEU A 13 -2.99 13.00 5.63
N LEU A 14 -4.22 13.51 5.66
CA LEU A 14 -5.11 13.52 4.50
C LEU A 14 -4.49 14.26 3.31
N GLN A 15 -3.96 15.46 3.54
CA GLN A 15 -3.30 16.25 2.48
C GLN A 15 -2.06 15.54 1.93
N THR A 16 -1.31 14.83 2.77
CA THR A 16 -0.17 14.03 2.31
C THR A 16 -0.61 12.89 1.39
N LEU A 17 -1.71 12.18 1.73
CA LEU A 17 -2.28 11.12 0.89
C LEU A 17 -2.78 11.68 -0.46
N LYS A 18 -3.47 12.82 -0.44
CA LYS A 18 -3.97 13.48 -1.65
C LYS A 18 -2.85 13.95 -2.56
N ASP A 19 -1.82 14.59 -2.01
CA ASP A 19 -0.62 14.99 -2.79
C ASP A 19 0.10 13.78 -3.38
N ALA A 20 0.06 12.64 -2.69
CA ALA A 20 0.60 11.39 -3.20
C ALA A 20 -0.26 10.74 -4.31
N GLY A 21 -1.45 11.28 -4.62
CA GLY A 21 -2.33 10.74 -5.66
C GLY A 21 -3.24 9.60 -5.19
N VAL A 22 -3.39 9.43 -3.87
CA VAL A 22 -4.38 8.49 -3.31
C VAL A 22 -5.77 9.02 -3.62
N GLU A 23 -6.57 8.21 -4.32
CA GLU A 23 -7.92 8.59 -4.72
C GLU A 23 -9.00 8.10 -3.76
N TYR A 24 -8.87 6.87 -3.26
CA TYR A 24 -9.89 6.21 -2.44
C TYR A 24 -9.32 5.80 -1.09
N LEU A 25 -10.13 5.97 -0.05
CA LEU A 25 -9.83 5.53 1.32
C LEU A 25 -10.88 4.48 1.71
N PHE A 26 -10.46 3.26 2.05
CA PHE A 26 -11.34 2.17 2.42
C PHE A 26 -11.35 2.00 3.94
N THR A 27 -12.50 1.91 4.58
CA THR A 27 -12.53 1.89 6.06
C THR A 27 -13.72 1.17 6.69
N ASN A 28 -13.46 0.56 7.84
CA ASN A 28 -14.47 0.31 8.87
C ASN A 28 -14.12 1.22 10.07
N PRO A 29 -14.86 2.31 10.30
CA PRO A 29 -14.42 3.40 11.18
C PRO A 29 -14.48 3.02 12.66
N GLY A 30 -13.54 3.57 13.43
CA GLY A 30 -13.45 3.51 14.88
C GLY A 30 -13.03 4.83 15.51
N SER A 31 -12.82 4.83 16.83
CA SER A 31 -12.67 6.05 17.63
C SER A 31 -11.27 6.67 17.62
N ALA A 32 -10.21 5.89 17.33
CA ALA A 32 -8.82 6.32 17.47
C ALA A 32 -8.34 7.17 16.27
N GLU A 33 -8.94 6.94 15.11
CA GLU A 33 -8.66 7.61 13.84
C GLU A 33 -9.58 8.83 13.58
N THR A 34 -10.36 9.23 14.59
CA THR A 34 -11.36 10.32 14.48
C THR A 34 -10.78 11.65 14.04
N GLY A 35 -9.52 11.96 14.37
CA GLY A 35 -8.85 13.18 13.88
C GLY A 35 -8.66 13.17 12.36
N LEU A 36 -8.41 12.01 11.75
CA LEU A 36 -8.39 11.84 10.29
C LEU A 36 -9.81 11.96 9.72
N PHE A 37 -10.82 11.37 10.36
CA PHE A 37 -12.21 11.49 9.90
C PHE A 37 -12.75 12.92 9.98
N ALA A 38 -12.34 13.72 10.97
CA ALA A 38 -12.68 15.13 11.04
C ALA A 38 -12.15 15.87 9.79
N ALA A 39 -10.90 15.64 9.41
CA ALA A 39 -10.33 16.22 8.20
C ALA A 39 -11.02 15.71 6.90
N ILE A 40 -11.39 14.43 6.84
CA ILE A 40 -12.12 13.86 5.70
C ILE A 40 -13.51 14.49 5.58
N ALA A 41 -14.20 14.74 6.70
CA ALA A 41 -15.53 15.35 6.71
C ALA A 41 -15.54 16.79 6.18
N GLU A 42 -14.42 17.51 6.31
CA GLU A 42 -14.24 18.86 5.77
C GLU A 42 -13.79 18.87 4.28
N ASP A 43 -13.37 17.72 3.75
CA ASP A 43 -12.89 17.59 2.38
C ASP A 43 -14.03 17.20 1.42
N ALA A 44 -14.59 18.17 0.70
CA ALA A 44 -15.70 17.95 -0.23
C ALA A 44 -15.38 16.97 -1.38
N ASP A 45 -14.10 16.77 -1.72
CA ASP A 45 -13.65 15.90 -2.81
C ASP A 45 -13.22 14.51 -2.32
N ASN A 46 -13.46 14.17 -1.05
CA ASN A 46 -13.07 12.87 -0.50
C ASN A 46 -13.83 11.72 -1.18
N ARG A 47 -13.15 10.58 -1.36
CA ARG A 47 -13.78 9.34 -1.84
C ARG A 47 -13.61 8.24 -0.79
N LEU A 48 -14.29 8.43 0.34
CA LEU A 48 -14.33 7.44 1.41
C LEU A 48 -15.28 6.29 1.07
N VAL A 49 -14.77 5.06 1.12
CA VAL A 49 -15.53 3.82 0.93
C VAL A 49 -15.66 3.12 2.27
N VAL A 50 -16.88 3.08 2.81
CA VAL A 50 -17.16 2.49 4.12
C VAL A 50 -17.67 1.06 3.98
N GLY A 51 -17.00 0.11 4.62
CA GLY A 51 -17.42 -1.29 4.72
C GLY A 51 -17.95 -1.64 6.10
N LYS A 52 -18.61 -2.81 6.21
CA LYS A 52 -19.18 -3.33 7.47
C LYS A 52 -18.21 -4.19 8.28
N HIS A 53 -17.05 -4.53 7.72
CA HIS A 53 -16.04 -5.38 8.34
C HIS A 53 -14.66 -5.05 7.76
N GLU A 54 -13.64 -5.10 8.59
CA GLU A 54 -12.25 -4.76 8.29
C GLU A 54 -11.71 -5.63 7.14
N GLY A 55 -11.87 -6.95 7.22
CA GLY A 55 -11.55 -7.85 6.11
C GLY A 55 -12.19 -7.44 4.77
N LEU A 56 -13.45 -6.99 4.75
CA LEU A 56 -14.10 -6.58 3.50
C LEU A 56 -13.42 -5.34 2.90
N VAL A 57 -13.05 -4.37 3.73
CA VAL A 57 -12.40 -3.14 3.24
C VAL A 57 -10.98 -3.39 2.77
N ALA A 58 -10.25 -4.32 3.39
CA ALA A 58 -8.97 -4.81 2.86
C ALA A 58 -9.14 -5.48 1.50
N ALA A 59 -10.14 -6.34 1.33
CA ALA A 59 -10.42 -7.00 0.06
C ALA A 59 -10.84 -6.00 -1.04
N MET A 60 -11.60 -4.95 -0.70
CA MET A 60 -11.93 -3.87 -1.64
C MET A 60 -10.67 -3.11 -2.09
N ALA A 61 -9.78 -2.78 -1.16
CA ALA A 61 -8.52 -2.10 -1.47
C ALA A 61 -7.60 -2.97 -2.34
N ASP A 62 -7.52 -4.27 -2.07
CA ASP A 62 -6.81 -5.25 -2.90
C ASP A 62 -7.37 -5.31 -4.32
N GLY A 63 -8.69 -5.43 -4.46
CA GLY A 63 -9.36 -5.41 -5.76
C GLY A 63 -9.12 -4.10 -6.52
N TYR A 64 -9.20 -2.95 -5.84
CA TYR A 64 -8.88 -1.66 -6.43
C TYR A 64 -7.45 -1.60 -6.97
N HIS A 65 -6.46 -2.07 -6.19
CA HIS A 65 -5.08 -2.12 -6.65
C HIS A 65 -4.92 -3.02 -7.88
N ARG A 66 -5.50 -4.21 -7.85
CA ARG A 66 -5.38 -5.21 -8.93
C ARG A 66 -6.01 -4.78 -10.25
N VAL A 67 -6.97 -3.86 -10.22
CA VAL A 67 -7.61 -3.33 -11.43
C VAL A 67 -6.96 -2.02 -11.88
N SER A 68 -6.65 -1.12 -10.96
CA SER A 68 -6.19 0.23 -11.27
C SER A 68 -4.67 0.40 -11.34
N GLY A 69 -3.92 -0.51 -10.71
CA GLY A 69 -2.48 -0.37 -10.46
C GLY A 69 -2.12 0.64 -9.37
N LYS A 70 -3.09 1.40 -8.85
CA LYS A 70 -2.87 2.43 -7.82
C LYS A 70 -2.84 1.83 -6.42
N VAL A 71 -2.17 2.49 -5.48
CA VAL A 71 -2.08 2.02 -4.08
C VAL A 71 -3.44 2.02 -3.42
N GLY A 72 -3.83 0.91 -2.80
CA GLY A 72 -5.05 0.84 -1.98
C GLY A 72 -4.76 1.32 -0.55
N VAL A 73 -5.50 2.31 -0.05
CA VAL A 73 -5.32 2.81 1.32
C VAL A 73 -6.46 2.38 2.21
N VAL A 74 -6.15 1.65 3.27
CA VAL A 74 -7.11 1.16 4.26
C VAL A 74 -6.94 1.94 5.55
N ILE A 75 -8.02 2.53 6.06
CA ILE A 75 -8.05 3.12 7.41
C ILE A 75 -8.66 2.10 8.36
N ALA A 76 -7.89 1.73 9.38
CA ALA A 76 -8.22 0.71 10.34
C ALA A 76 -8.32 1.27 11.75
N HIS A 77 -9.13 0.62 12.57
CA HIS A 77 -9.11 0.87 14.00
C HIS A 77 -7.87 0.23 14.66
N VAL A 78 -7.74 0.43 15.97
CA VAL A 78 -6.68 -0.15 16.82
C VAL A 78 -6.61 -1.67 16.72
N MET A 79 -5.64 -2.27 17.41
CA MET A 79 -5.24 -3.68 17.35
C MET A 79 -6.35 -4.68 17.00
N GLY A 80 -7.48 -4.67 17.71
CA GLY A 80 -8.62 -5.54 17.39
C GLY A 80 -9.10 -5.44 15.94
N GLY A 81 -9.34 -4.22 15.44
CA GLY A 81 -9.72 -4.00 14.04
C GLY A 81 -8.57 -4.29 13.07
N SER A 82 -7.33 -3.96 13.48
CA SER A 82 -6.15 -4.31 12.68
C SER A 82 -6.01 -5.83 12.47
N TYR A 83 -6.26 -6.66 13.49
CA TYR A 83 -6.25 -8.12 13.35
C TYR A 83 -7.39 -8.65 12.48
N GLN A 84 -8.55 -7.98 12.44
CA GLN A 84 -9.65 -8.36 11.55
C GLN A 84 -9.31 -8.16 10.06
N LEU A 85 -8.22 -7.43 9.74
CA LEU A 85 -7.67 -7.33 8.38
C LEU A 85 -6.79 -8.53 8.00
N ALA A 86 -6.26 -9.27 8.97
CA ALA A 86 -5.09 -10.15 8.79
C ALA A 86 -5.22 -11.16 7.65
N GLY A 87 -6.36 -11.84 7.55
CA GLY A 87 -6.58 -12.83 6.50
C GLY A 87 -6.54 -12.23 5.08
N GLN A 88 -7.04 -11.01 4.91
CA GLN A 88 -7.05 -10.35 3.61
C GLN A 88 -5.74 -9.62 3.31
N LEU A 89 -5.03 -9.15 4.34
CA LEU A 89 -3.66 -8.66 4.16
C LEU A 89 -2.71 -9.80 3.78
N PHE A 90 -2.91 -11.01 4.29
CA PHE A 90 -2.16 -12.18 3.84
C PHE A 90 -2.41 -12.46 2.35
N ASN A 91 -3.67 -12.40 1.90
CA ASN A 91 -3.99 -12.53 0.47
C ASN A 91 -3.30 -11.46 -0.37
N ALA A 92 -3.35 -10.19 0.06
CA ALA A 92 -2.69 -9.08 -0.62
C ALA A 92 -1.16 -9.20 -0.61
N GLN A 93 -0.56 -9.67 0.48
CA GLN A 93 0.87 -9.96 0.58
C GLN A 93 1.28 -11.05 -0.43
N VAL A 94 0.51 -12.13 -0.48
CA VAL A 94 0.72 -13.25 -1.41
C VAL A 94 0.47 -12.85 -2.87
N ALA A 95 -0.40 -11.87 -3.11
CA ALA A 95 -0.64 -11.26 -4.42
C ALA A 95 0.38 -10.19 -4.81
N GLY A 96 1.17 -9.70 -3.84
CA GLY A 96 2.01 -8.53 -4.02
C GLY A 96 1.21 -7.26 -4.31
N SER A 97 0.00 -7.11 -3.77
CA SER A 97 -0.81 -5.91 -3.96
C SER A 97 -0.29 -4.76 -3.11
N SER A 98 -0.04 -3.60 -3.72
CA SER A 98 0.46 -2.42 -3.01
C SER A 98 -0.66 -1.79 -2.18
N LEU A 99 -0.65 -2.06 -0.88
CA LEU A 99 -1.60 -1.52 0.08
C LEU A 99 -0.89 -0.74 1.19
N LEU A 100 -1.50 0.34 1.65
CA LEU A 100 -1.11 1.03 2.88
C LEU A 100 -2.26 0.93 3.89
N VAL A 101 -2.00 0.27 5.01
CA VAL A 101 -2.89 0.25 6.16
C VAL A 101 -2.47 1.36 7.12
N ILE A 102 -3.37 2.31 7.35
CA ILE A 102 -3.22 3.37 8.32
C ILE A 102 -4.14 3.05 9.48
N ALA A 103 -3.57 2.81 10.65
CA ALA A 103 -4.33 2.47 11.84
C ALA A 103 -4.27 3.58 12.87
N GLY A 104 -5.41 3.90 13.49
CA GLY A 104 -5.41 4.59 14.76
C GLY A 104 -4.69 3.77 15.82
N ASP A 105 -3.99 4.45 16.72
CA ASP A 105 -3.24 3.85 17.83
C ASP A 105 -3.40 4.68 19.10
N TRP A 106 -3.03 4.13 20.25
CA TRP A 106 -2.95 4.88 21.50
C TRP A 106 -1.49 4.93 21.93
N ALA A 107 -0.94 6.13 22.12
CA ALA A 107 0.47 6.28 22.48
C ALA A 107 0.80 5.79 23.89
N SER A 108 -0.21 5.66 24.76
CA SER A 108 -0.05 5.28 26.16
C SER A 108 -0.08 3.77 26.35
N GLU A 109 1.01 3.21 26.88
CA GLU A 109 1.03 1.86 27.46
C GLU A 109 0.20 1.78 28.76
N LEU A 110 -0.19 2.92 29.34
CA LEU A 110 -1.00 3.03 30.55
C LEU A 110 -2.49 3.11 30.20
N GLN A 111 -2.99 2.13 29.46
CA GLN A 111 -4.43 1.91 29.40
C GLN A 111 -4.83 1.00 30.56
N ASP A 112 -5.29 1.60 31.66
CA ASP A 112 -5.84 0.89 32.81
C ASP A 112 -7.21 0.21 32.51
N TYR A 113 -7.67 0.25 31.26
CA TYR A 113 -8.91 -0.38 30.80
C TYR A 113 -8.63 -1.48 29.76
N ARG A 114 -9.36 -2.59 29.86
CA ARG A 114 -9.36 -3.64 28.82
C ARG A 114 -10.13 -3.15 27.60
N GLY A 115 -9.43 -2.85 26.51
CA GLY A 115 -9.99 -2.41 25.24
C GLY A 115 -9.52 -3.24 24.04
N LEU A 116 -9.84 -2.79 22.84
CA LEU A 116 -9.34 -3.37 21.59
C LEU A 116 -7.93 -2.87 21.22
N ALA A 117 -7.27 -2.16 22.13
CA ALA A 117 -5.97 -1.52 21.97
C ALA A 117 -4.82 -2.43 22.45
N PRO A 118 -3.56 -2.15 22.06
CA PRO A 118 -2.40 -2.90 22.53
C PRO A 118 -2.30 -2.92 24.07
N PHE A 119 -1.92 -4.08 24.62
CA PHE A 119 -1.54 -4.21 26.03
C PHE A 119 -0.14 -3.64 26.28
N PRO A 120 0.21 -3.23 27.52
CA PRO A 120 1.58 -2.86 27.86
C PRO A 120 2.58 -3.94 27.40
N GLY A 121 3.63 -3.52 26.68
CA GLY A 121 4.64 -4.42 26.11
C GLY A 121 4.28 -5.08 24.77
N LEU A 122 3.09 -4.82 24.20
CA LEU A 122 2.71 -5.27 22.87
C LEU A 122 2.61 -4.06 21.92
N SER A 123 3.48 -3.99 20.92
CA SER A 123 3.32 -2.99 19.84
C SER A 123 2.32 -3.48 18.80
N GLN A 124 1.34 -2.64 18.48
CA GLN A 124 0.37 -2.86 17.40
C GLN A 124 1.07 -2.96 16.04
N ALA A 125 2.10 -2.13 15.77
CA ALA A 125 2.86 -2.23 14.55
C ALA A 125 3.66 -3.54 14.46
N GLU A 126 4.33 -3.94 15.56
CA GLU A 126 5.07 -5.20 15.60
C GLU A 126 4.18 -6.43 15.43
N SER A 127 2.97 -6.41 15.98
CA SER A 127 2.05 -7.55 15.85
C SER A 127 1.52 -7.74 14.43
N MET A 128 1.41 -6.65 13.67
CA MET A 128 1.01 -6.67 12.26
C MET A 128 2.19 -6.93 11.31
N ARG A 129 3.43 -6.75 11.77
CA ARG A 129 4.65 -6.89 10.95
C ARG A 129 4.71 -8.18 10.12
N PRO A 130 4.36 -9.39 10.64
CA PRO A 130 4.42 -10.63 9.86
C PRO A 130 3.47 -10.71 8.65
N ILE A 131 2.38 -9.95 8.67
CA ILE A 131 1.33 -9.93 7.65
C ILE A 131 1.41 -8.70 6.73
N THR A 132 2.52 -7.97 6.81
CA THR A 132 2.91 -6.96 5.82
C THR A 132 3.74 -7.62 4.71
N LYS A 133 4.17 -6.84 3.71
CA LYS A 133 5.08 -7.28 2.64
C LYS A 133 6.29 -8.06 3.18
N GLU A 134 6.98 -8.79 2.32
CA GLU A 134 8.10 -9.65 2.74
C GLU A 134 9.20 -8.91 3.51
N ALA A 135 9.43 -7.63 3.19
CA ALA A 135 10.37 -6.76 3.91
C ALA A 135 9.91 -6.37 5.34
N ARG A 136 8.75 -6.86 5.78
CA ARG A 136 8.22 -6.72 7.14
C ARG A 136 8.09 -5.26 7.56
N CYS A 137 7.39 -4.48 6.75
CA CYS A 137 7.31 -3.03 6.88
C CYS A 137 6.12 -2.60 7.72
N ALA A 138 6.38 -2.38 9.01
CA ALA A 138 5.45 -1.79 9.96
C ALA A 138 6.11 -0.59 10.65
N TYR A 139 5.37 0.52 10.72
CA TYR A 139 5.80 1.80 11.28
C TYR A 139 4.82 2.29 12.34
N GLN A 140 5.32 3.07 13.28
CA GLN A 140 4.56 3.61 14.40
C GLN A 140 4.95 5.08 14.62
N VAL A 141 3.96 5.96 14.73
CA VAL A 141 4.13 7.40 14.96
C VAL A 141 3.30 7.80 16.18
N HIS A 142 3.95 7.96 17.33
CA HIS A 142 3.28 8.19 18.61
C HIS A 142 3.45 9.60 19.19
N THR A 143 4.64 10.18 19.07
CA THR A 143 4.99 11.41 19.82
C THR A 143 5.47 12.56 18.94
N ASN A 144 6.01 12.28 17.75
CA ASN A 144 6.54 13.32 16.88
C ASN A 144 5.54 13.68 15.77
N PRO A 145 4.82 14.80 15.87
CA PRO A 145 3.84 15.21 14.84
C PRO A 145 4.48 15.44 13.46
N LYS A 146 5.74 15.88 13.41
CA LYS A 146 6.46 16.08 12.13
C LYS A 146 6.70 14.77 11.37
N ALA A 147 6.59 13.63 12.06
CA ALA A 147 6.78 12.32 11.45
C ALA A 147 5.54 11.84 10.67
N ILE A 148 4.35 12.43 10.83
CA ILE A 148 3.11 11.99 10.16
C ILE A 148 3.31 11.95 8.64
N SER A 149 3.63 13.09 8.02
CA SER A 149 3.79 13.16 6.56
C SER A 149 4.99 12.32 6.07
N VAL A 150 6.11 12.37 6.79
CA VAL A 150 7.33 11.64 6.42
C VAL A 150 7.12 10.12 6.45
N ALA A 151 6.50 9.61 7.52
CA ALA A 151 6.20 8.19 7.67
C ALA A 151 5.16 7.75 6.63
N THR A 152 4.15 8.58 6.34
CA THR A 152 3.15 8.29 5.30
C THR A 152 3.79 8.15 3.92
N ILE A 153 4.62 9.10 3.51
CA ILE A 153 5.33 9.05 2.22
C ILE A 153 6.26 7.83 2.15
N ARG A 154 6.98 7.55 3.24
CA ARG A 154 7.85 6.38 3.33
C ARG A 154 7.06 5.08 3.21
N ALA A 155 5.92 4.98 3.88
CA ALA A 155 5.07 3.80 3.86
C ALA A 155 4.45 3.56 2.48
N LEU A 156 3.99 4.62 1.81
CA LEU A 156 3.55 4.56 0.41
C LEU A 156 4.66 4.07 -0.51
N ARG A 157 5.87 4.64 -0.38
CA ARG A 157 7.03 4.24 -1.18
C ARG A 157 7.30 2.76 -0.99
N GLU A 158 7.38 2.33 0.26
CA GLU A 158 7.64 0.95 0.62
C GLU A 158 6.57 -0.01 0.08
N ALA A 159 5.28 0.36 0.12
CA ALA A 159 4.20 -0.47 -0.44
C ALA A 159 4.35 -0.67 -1.95
N THR A 160 4.88 0.34 -2.64
CA THR A 160 5.09 0.32 -4.10
C THR A 160 6.48 -0.16 -4.54
N THR A 161 7.42 -0.38 -3.62
CA THR A 161 8.74 -0.96 -3.89
C THR A 161 8.63 -2.47 -4.13
N PRO A 162 9.08 -3.01 -5.28
CA PRO A 162 9.18 -4.46 -5.47
C PRO A 162 10.14 -5.16 -4.48
N PRO A 163 9.82 -6.37 -3.98
CA PRO A 163 8.53 -7.03 -4.11
C PRO A 163 7.45 -6.25 -3.36
N THR A 164 6.37 -5.92 -4.05
CA THR A 164 5.28 -5.08 -3.54
C THR A 164 4.41 -5.83 -2.54
N GLY A 165 3.63 -5.11 -1.75
CA GLY A 165 2.74 -5.72 -0.78
C GLY A 165 2.20 -4.72 0.25
N PRO A 166 1.43 -5.20 1.24
CA PRO A 166 0.87 -4.36 2.28
C PRO A 166 1.95 -3.74 3.17
N VAL A 167 1.77 -2.50 3.58
CA VAL A 167 2.57 -1.81 4.59
C VAL A 167 1.64 -1.31 5.69
N TYR A 168 2.10 -1.39 6.94
CA TYR A 168 1.34 -0.96 8.09
C TYR A 168 1.93 0.30 8.72
N LEU A 169 1.10 1.29 9.01
CA LEU A 169 1.46 2.54 9.65
C LEU A 169 0.44 2.84 10.75
N SER A 170 0.85 2.75 12.02
CA SER A 170 0.02 3.19 13.14
C SER A 170 0.37 4.63 13.54
N ILE A 171 -0.65 5.43 13.83
CA ILE A 171 -0.53 6.83 14.24
C ILE A 171 -1.40 7.04 15.47
N SER A 172 -0.82 7.66 16.51
CA SER A 172 -1.56 7.88 17.76
C SER A 172 -2.72 8.85 17.56
N ALA A 173 -3.83 8.56 18.24
CA ALA A 173 -5.03 9.40 18.23
C ALA A 173 -4.72 10.83 18.69
N GLU A 174 -3.85 10.99 19.69
CA GLU A 174 -3.43 12.30 20.21
C GLU A 174 -2.75 13.14 19.12
N LEU A 175 -1.89 12.53 18.30
CA LEU A 175 -1.22 13.23 17.22
C LEU A 175 -2.19 13.62 16.10
N LEU A 176 -3.17 12.77 15.78
CA LEU A 176 -4.19 13.08 14.77
C LEU A 176 -5.03 14.31 15.17
N HIS A 177 -5.25 14.52 16.46
CA HIS A 177 -5.99 15.66 17.01
C HIS A 177 -5.14 16.89 17.33
N THR A 178 -3.81 16.78 17.32
CA THR A 178 -2.94 17.93 17.60
C THR A 178 -3.11 19.01 16.53
N GLU A 179 -3.43 20.22 16.96
CA GLU A 179 -3.64 21.40 16.11
C GLU A 179 -2.36 22.22 15.90
N GLY A 180 -2.39 23.15 14.94
CA GLY A 180 -1.30 24.10 14.70
C GLY A 180 -0.01 23.45 14.18
N LEU A 181 -0.11 22.24 13.62
CA LEU A 181 1.02 21.54 13.05
C LEU A 181 1.32 22.04 11.64
N GLU A 182 2.60 22.17 11.31
CA GLU A 182 3.05 22.56 9.98
C GLU A 182 3.79 21.40 9.29
N ALA A 183 3.44 21.14 8.02
CA ALA A 183 4.19 20.24 7.16
C ALA A 183 4.41 20.83 5.76
N GLN A 184 5.54 20.47 5.16
CA GLN A 184 5.85 20.75 3.76
C GLN A 184 5.26 19.64 2.90
N ILE A 185 4.15 19.92 2.21
CA ILE A 185 3.42 18.95 1.37
C ILE A 185 3.37 19.52 -0.05
N GLY A 186 3.66 18.70 -1.07
CA GLY A 186 3.70 19.13 -2.47
C GLY A 186 4.88 18.55 -3.26
N GLU A 187 4.83 18.77 -4.58
CA GLU A 187 5.66 18.14 -5.65
C GLU A 187 5.13 16.82 -6.20
N GLY A 188 3.98 16.35 -5.68
CA GLY A 188 3.58 14.97 -5.84
C GLY A 188 4.59 14.15 -5.06
N ALA A 189 4.20 13.65 -3.89
CA ALA A 189 5.03 12.69 -3.18
C ALA A 189 5.27 11.49 -4.12
N ARG A 190 6.33 11.55 -4.93
CA ARG A 190 6.76 10.49 -5.84
C ARG A 190 7.33 9.40 -4.95
N TYR A 191 6.40 8.65 -4.40
CA TYR A 191 6.68 7.37 -3.78
C TYR A 191 7.04 6.34 -4.87
N GLU A 192 6.74 6.64 -6.14
CA GLU A 192 7.22 5.89 -7.29
C GLU A 192 8.74 5.76 -7.25
N ILE A 193 9.19 4.52 -7.18
CA ILE A 193 10.60 4.18 -7.30
C ILE A 193 10.95 4.08 -8.77
N GLU A 194 12.09 4.66 -9.12
CA GLU A 194 12.65 4.51 -10.46
C GLU A 194 12.85 3.02 -10.73
N ARG A 195 12.18 2.52 -11.76
CA ARG A 195 12.25 1.12 -12.14
C ARG A 195 13.70 0.76 -12.48
N PRO A 196 14.12 -0.50 -12.25
CA PRO A 196 15.41 -0.96 -12.73
C PRO A 196 15.56 -0.61 -14.21
N GLY A 197 16.74 -0.10 -14.58
CA GLY A 197 17.04 0.19 -15.98
C GLY A 197 16.87 -1.06 -16.86
N PRO A 198 16.73 -0.88 -18.19
CA PRO A 198 16.55 -1.99 -19.10
C PRO A 198 17.70 -3.00 -18.98
N ALA A 199 17.38 -4.27 -19.21
CA ALA A 199 18.40 -5.31 -19.27
C ALA A 199 19.49 -4.95 -20.30
N ARG A 200 20.73 -5.34 -20.02
CA ARG A 200 21.86 -5.07 -20.92
C ARG A 200 21.57 -5.64 -22.31
N ALA A 201 21.80 -4.85 -23.36
CA ALA A 201 21.52 -5.25 -24.75
C ALA A 201 22.15 -6.61 -25.13
N GLN A 202 23.36 -6.88 -24.64
CA GLN A 202 24.05 -8.17 -24.85
C GLN A 202 23.30 -9.34 -24.21
N THR A 203 22.72 -9.14 -23.02
CA THR A 203 21.91 -10.15 -22.34
C THR A 203 20.62 -10.42 -23.12
N VAL A 204 19.94 -9.37 -23.58
CA VAL A 204 18.73 -9.50 -24.41
C VAL A 204 19.04 -10.26 -25.70
N ALA A 205 20.11 -9.90 -26.41
CA ALA A 205 20.53 -10.58 -27.64
C ALA A 205 20.88 -12.07 -27.41
N ALA A 206 21.55 -12.39 -26.29
CA ALA A 206 21.86 -13.77 -25.94
C ALA A 206 20.60 -14.61 -25.66
N ILE A 207 19.60 -14.03 -24.97
CA ILE A 207 18.31 -14.70 -24.72
C ILE A 207 17.54 -14.89 -26.04
N ALA A 208 17.46 -13.85 -26.88
CA ALA A 208 16.78 -13.93 -28.17
C ALA A 208 17.39 -15.01 -29.08
N LYS A 209 18.72 -15.10 -29.14
CA LYS A 209 19.41 -16.16 -29.89
C LYS A 209 19.04 -17.55 -29.37
N ARG A 210 19.08 -17.76 -28.04
CA ARG A 210 18.73 -19.04 -27.42
C ARG A 210 17.27 -19.43 -27.66
N LEU A 211 16.36 -18.46 -27.67
CA LEU A 211 14.95 -18.70 -28.00
C LEU A 211 14.76 -19.06 -29.47
N GLY A 212 15.45 -18.38 -30.39
CA GLY A 212 15.38 -18.65 -31.84
C GLY A 212 16.01 -19.98 -32.26
N GLU A 213 16.99 -20.49 -31.50
CA GLU A 213 17.63 -21.80 -31.74
C GLU A 213 16.89 -22.96 -31.02
N ALA A 214 15.91 -22.65 -30.17
CA ALA A 214 15.18 -23.67 -29.42
C ALA A 214 14.22 -24.45 -30.33
N GLN A 215 14.21 -25.78 -30.20
CA GLN A 215 13.32 -26.65 -30.98
C GLN A 215 11.91 -26.74 -30.39
N CYS A 216 11.75 -26.50 -29.09
CA CYS A 216 10.47 -26.55 -28.38
C CYS A 216 10.46 -25.50 -27.25
N PRO A 217 10.44 -24.20 -27.59
CA PRO A 217 10.39 -23.15 -26.60
C PRO A 217 9.05 -23.15 -25.86
N VAL A 218 9.07 -22.81 -24.58
CA VAL A 218 7.87 -22.61 -23.76
C VAL A 218 8.01 -21.27 -23.06
N LEU A 219 6.93 -20.47 -23.05
CA LEU A 219 6.89 -19.19 -22.36
C LEU A 219 6.08 -19.30 -21.07
N MET A 220 6.60 -18.69 -20.00
CA MET A 220 5.89 -18.59 -18.73
C MET A 220 5.99 -17.14 -18.24
N PHE A 221 4.87 -16.42 -18.29
CA PHE A 221 4.81 -15.01 -17.90
C PHE A 221 4.44 -14.85 -16.43
N GLY A 222 5.21 -14.02 -15.72
CA GLY A 222 4.90 -13.59 -14.36
C GLY A 222 4.02 -12.34 -14.31
N ASP A 223 3.60 -11.97 -13.10
CA ASP A 223 2.74 -10.80 -12.84
C ASP A 223 3.38 -9.46 -13.25
N ASP A 224 4.71 -9.43 -13.41
CA ASP A 224 5.44 -8.25 -13.88
C ASP A 224 4.99 -7.81 -15.27
N VAL A 225 4.48 -8.73 -16.11
CA VAL A 225 3.92 -8.37 -17.43
C VAL A 225 2.74 -7.42 -17.28
N TRP A 226 1.83 -7.68 -16.35
CA TRP A 226 0.71 -6.78 -16.08
C TRP A 226 1.17 -5.48 -15.41
N ARG A 227 2.08 -5.57 -14.43
CA ARG A 227 2.60 -4.41 -13.68
C ARG A 227 3.36 -3.42 -14.58
N ASP A 228 3.95 -3.93 -15.65
CA ASP A 228 4.69 -3.14 -16.62
C ASP A 228 3.86 -2.74 -17.85
N GLY A 229 2.60 -3.16 -17.92
CA GLY A 229 1.74 -2.90 -19.08
C GLY A 229 2.25 -3.57 -20.36
N ALA A 230 3.00 -4.67 -20.23
CA ALA A 230 3.71 -5.36 -21.31
C ALA A 230 2.90 -6.52 -21.91
N GLN A 231 1.58 -6.57 -21.70
CA GLN A 231 0.75 -7.67 -22.21
C GLN A 231 0.80 -7.77 -23.74
N ALA A 232 0.81 -6.63 -24.45
CA ALA A 232 0.89 -6.61 -25.91
C ALA A 232 2.24 -7.15 -26.40
N GLU A 233 3.33 -6.77 -25.73
CA GLU A 233 4.68 -7.26 -25.98
C GLU A 233 4.78 -8.77 -25.75
N ALA A 234 4.17 -9.27 -24.67
CA ALA A 234 4.11 -10.69 -24.35
C ALA A 234 3.39 -11.50 -25.44
N VAL A 235 2.24 -11.00 -25.92
CA VAL A 235 1.51 -11.60 -27.05
C VAL A 235 2.37 -11.65 -28.31
N ARG A 236 2.98 -10.52 -28.70
CA ARG A 236 3.86 -10.47 -29.89
C ARG A 236 5.03 -11.44 -29.79
N LEU A 237 5.62 -11.61 -28.60
CA LEU A 237 6.71 -12.56 -28.39
C LEU A 237 6.24 -14.01 -28.55
N ALA A 238 5.08 -14.36 -28.01
CA ALA A 238 4.50 -15.69 -28.14
C ALA A 238 4.16 -16.03 -29.60
N GLU A 239 3.55 -15.08 -30.33
CA GLU A 239 3.22 -15.22 -31.75
C GLU A 239 4.48 -15.37 -32.61
N ALA A 240 5.51 -14.55 -32.37
CA ALA A 240 6.75 -14.60 -33.15
C ALA A 240 7.54 -15.91 -32.97
N LEU A 241 7.40 -16.57 -31.82
CA LEU A 241 8.07 -17.83 -31.51
C LEU A 241 7.18 -19.06 -31.80
N GLU A 242 5.91 -18.85 -32.13
CA GLU A 242 4.88 -19.91 -32.19
C GLU A 242 4.90 -20.80 -30.93
N ALA A 243 5.24 -20.20 -29.78
CA ALA A 243 5.52 -20.92 -28.55
C ALA A 243 4.27 -21.03 -27.67
N PRO A 244 3.99 -22.21 -27.06
CA PRO A 244 2.94 -22.32 -26.07
C PRO A 244 3.25 -21.46 -24.84
N VAL A 245 2.22 -20.80 -24.33
CA VAL A 245 2.27 -19.98 -23.12
C VAL A 245 1.62 -20.73 -21.97
N PHE A 246 2.33 -20.86 -20.86
CA PHE A 246 1.82 -21.42 -19.63
C PHE A 246 1.70 -20.33 -18.56
N ALA A 247 0.62 -20.38 -17.81
CA ALA A 247 0.48 -19.59 -16.60
C ALA A 247 0.77 -20.45 -15.38
N SER A 248 1.61 -19.97 -14.46
CA SER A 248 1.81 -20.64 -13.18
C SER A 248 0.66 -20.34 -12.23
N ARG A 249 0.44 -19.04 -11.96
CA ARG A 249 -0.62 -18.50 -11.11
C ARG A 249 -1.08 -17.18 -11.69
N GLN A 250 -2.34 -17.07 -12.09
CA GLN A 250 -2.89 -15.82 -12.64
C GLN A 250 -3.52 -15.00 -11.51
N ILE A 251 -2.71 -14.15 -10.88
CA ILE A 251 -3.21 -13.15 -9.93
C ILE A 251 -3.68 -11.90 -10.70
N PHE A 252 -2.97 -11.58 -11.77
CA PHE A 252 -3.26 -10.48 -12.70
C PHE A 252 -3.47 -11.00 -14.13
N PRO A 253 -4.14 -10.22 -14.99
CA PRO A 253 -4.33 -10.58 -16.40
C PRO A 253 -3.03 -10.33 -17.21
N ASN A 254 -2.10 -11.27 -17.09
CA ASN A 254 -0.75 -11.19 -17.68
C ASN A 254 -0.73 -11.53 -19.18
N PHE A 255 -1.63 -12.40 -19.62
CA PHE A 255 -1.71 -12.90 -21.00
C PHE A 255 -3.19 -13.28 -21.29
N PRO A 256 -3.73 -13.02 -22.50
CA PRO A 256 -5.13 -13.29 -22.84
C PRO A 256 -5.50 -14.78 -22.90
#